data_AF-A0A1M4X7Y0-F1
#
_entry.id   AF-A0A1M4X7Y0-F1
#
_cell.length_a   1.000
_cell.length_b   1.000
_cell.length_c   1.000
_cell.angle_alpha   90.00
_cell.angle_beta   90.00
_cell.angle_gamma   90.00
#
_symmetry.space_group_name_H-M   'P 1'
#
loop_
_entity.id
_entity.type
_entity.pdbx_description
1 polymer ?
#
loop_
_entity_poly.entity_id
_entity_poly.type
_entity_poly.pdbx_seq_one_letter_code
_entity_poly.pdbx_strand_id
1 'polypeptide(L)' 'MSDIVRKIGNKTIRVVSEGSEPMNINDAEMDRRASAAVHAAIDKAKICKKPIAGYEVETKRAFLEYPDGSIKYVE' A
#
# COMPACT_ATOMS: atom_id res chain seq x y z
N MET A 1 16.08 6.43 -23.57
CA MET A 1 16.80 5.19 -23.21
C MET A 1 18.28 5.43 -23.43
N SER A 2 19.03 5.65 -22.35
CA SER A 2 20.45 5.98 -22.44
C SER A 2 21.23 4.80 -21.88
N ASP A 3 21.81 3.99 -22.76
CA ASP A 3 22.69 2.89 -22.35
C ASP A 3 24.05 3.46 -21.93
N ILE A 4 24.35 3.45 -20.64
CA ILE A 4 25.68 3.82 -20.15
C ILE A 4 26.47 2.53 -19.93
N VAL A 5 27.49 2.30 -20.77
CA VAL A 5 28.40 1.17 -20.61
C VAL A 5 29.62 1.62 -19.81
N ARG A 6 29.89 0.96 -18.69
CA ARG A 6 31.08 1.19 -17.85
C ARG A 6 31.95 -0.07 -17.80
N LYS A 7 33.27 0.14 -17.79
CA LYS A 7 34.25 -0.95 -17.76
C LYS A 7 34.98 -0.93 -16.42
N ILE A 8 34.90 -2.02 -15.67
CA ILE A 8 35.65 -2.22 -14.42
C ILE A 8 36.51 -3.46 -14.62
N GLY A 9 37.83 -3.26 -14.74
CA GLY A 9 38.77 -4.32 -15.08
C GLY A 9 38.49 -4.97 -16.44
N ASN A 10 38.40 -6.29 -16.47
CA ASN A 10 38.06 -7.10 -17.64
C ASN A 10 36.56 -7.32 -17.86
N LYS A 11 35.69 -6.75 -17.02
CA LYS A 11 34.22 -6.87 -17.12
C LYS A 11 33.60 -5.61 -17.70
N THR A 12 32.69 -5.80 -18.65
CA THR A 12 31.88 -4.74 -19.25
C THR A 12 30.49 -4.77 -18.62
N ILE A 13 30.09 -3.68 -17.96
CA ILE A 13 28.79 -3.56 -17.29
C ILE A 13 27.92 -2.63 -18.14
N ARG A 14 26.79 -3.14 -18.61
CA ARG A 14 25.73 -2.33 -19.26
C ARG A 14 24.77 -1.87 -18.18
N VAL A 15 24.84 -0.59 -17.83
CA VAL A 15 23.89 0.01 -16.88
C VAL A 15 22.68 0.46 -17.69
N VAL A 16 21.62 -0.35 -17.63
CA VAL A 16 20.30 0.04 -18.11
C VAL A 16 19.65 0.80 -16.96
N SER A 17 19.73 2.12 -16.99
CA SER A 17 18.91 2.95 -16.11
C SER A 17 17.48 2.92 -16.65
N GLU A 18 16.69 1.96 -16.18
CA GLU A 18 15.24 2.03 -16.30
C GLU A 18 14.81 3.28 -15.52
N GLY A 19 14.21 4.25 -16.23
CA GLY A 19 13.75 5.48 -15.62
C GLY A 19 12.81 5.14 -14.48
N SER A 20 13.06 5.73 -13.31
CA SER A 20 12.14 5.71 -12.18
C SER A 20 10.93 6.59 -12.47
N GLU A 21 10.19 6.30 -13.54
CA GLU A 21 8.93 6.99 -13.82
C GLU A 21 7.84 6.28 -13.00
N PRO A 22 7.31 6.90 -11.92
CA PRO A 22 6.12 6.37 -11.30
C PRO A 22 4.92 6.79 -12.17
N MET A 23 3.90 5.92 -12.19
CA MET A 23 2.53 6.25 -12.58
C MET A 23 2.26 6.39 -14.07
N ASN A 24 1.92 5.25 -14.68
CA ASN A 24 1.17 5.20 -15.92
C ASN A 24 -0.32 5.51 -15.63
N ILE A 25 -1.09 6.01 -16.61
CA ILE A 25 -2.49 6.45 -16.47
C ILE A 25 -3.45 5.39 -15.86
N ASN A 26 -3.04 4.11 -15.85
CA ASN A 26 -3.74 3.00 -15.19
C ASN A 26 -3.69 3.02 -13.65
N ASP A 27 -2.72 3.70 -13.03
CA ASP A 27 -2.53 3.63 -11.57
C ASP A 27 -3.67 4.33 -10.82
N ALA A 28 -4.18 5.45 -11.34
CA ALA A 28 -5.30 6.15 -10.73
C ALA A 28 -6.60 5.31 -10.74
N GLU A 29 -6.77 4.46 -11.75
CA GLU A 29 -7.91 3.53 -11.86
C GLU A 29 -7.72 2.36 -10.89
N MET A 30 -6.50 1.83 -10.82
CA MET A 30 -6.11 0.77 -9.91
C MET A 30 -6.27 1.18 -8.44
N ASP A 31 -5.84 2.38 -8.08
CA ASP A 31 -5.99 2.95 -6.73
C ASP A 31 -7.46 3.12 -6.35
N ARG A 32 -8.30 3.56 -7.30
CA ARG A 32 -9.76 3.65 -7.10
C ARG A 32 -10.37 2.28 -6.86
N ARG A 33 -10.00 1.26 -7.65
CA ARG A 33 -10.49 -0.11 -7.45
C ARG A 33 -10.04 -0.69 -6.11
N ALA A 34 -8.77 -0.48 -5.75
CA ALA A 34 -8.22 -0.95 -4.49
C ALA A 34 -8.93 -0.32 -3.28
N SER A 35 -9.07 1.02 -3.27
CA SER A 35 -9.78 1.74 -2.22
C SER A 35 -11.26 1.35 -2.12
N ALA A 36 -11.95 1.18 -3.25
CA ALA A 36 -13.34 0.72 -3.27
C ALA A 36 -13.48 -0.71 -2.71
N ALA A 37 -12.56 -1.62 -3.05
CA ALA A 37 -12.57 -2.99 -2.53
C ALA A 37 -12.37 -3.03 -1.01
N VAL A 38 -11.45 -2.21 -0.48
CA VAL A 38 -11.22 -2.09 0.96
C VAL A 38 -12.46 -1.52 1.67
N HIS A 39 -13.07 -0.47 1.13
CA HIS A 39 -14.28 0.12 1.71
C HIS A 39 -15.43 -0.90 1.77
N ALA A 40 -15.66 -1.62 0.67
CA ALA A 40 -16.68 -2.67 0.62
C ALA A 40 -16.42 -3.82 1.61
N ALA A 41 -15.15 -4.19 1.82
CA ALA A 41 -14.78 -5.19 2.82
C ALA A 41 -15.06 -4.71 4.25
N ILE A 42 -14.78 -3.44 4.55
CA ILE A 42 -15.09 -2.80 5.84
C ILE A 42 -16.60 -2.75 6.06
N ASP A 43 -17.38 -2.30 5.07
CA ASP A 43 -18.84 -2.22 5.17
C ASP A 43 -19.46 -3.61 5.38
N LYS A 44 -18.96 -4.61 4.65
CA LYS A 44 -19.35 -6.00 4.86
C LYS A 44 -18.99 -6.48 6.26
N ALA A 45 -17.81 -6.13 6.79
CA ALA A 45 -17.42 -6.47 8.15
C ALA A 45 -18.35 -5.84 9.20
N LYS A 46 -18.77 -4.58 9.02
CA LYS A 46 -19.74 -3.89 9.88
C LYS A 46 -21.09 -4.61 9.88
N ILE A 47 -21.63 -4.93 8.70
CA ILE A 47 -22.90 -5.67 8.55
C ILE A 47 -22.79 -7.06 9.21
N CYS A 48 -21.66 -7.74 9.00
CA CYS A 48 -21.39 -9.05 9.60
C CYS A 48 -21.01 -9.00 11.08
N LYS A 49 -21.02 -7.82 11.73
CA LYS A 49 -20.63 -7.63 13.13
C LYS A 49 -19.26 -8.24 13.45
N LYS A 50 -18.29 -8.05 12.55
CA LYS A 50 -16.90 -8.43 12.77
C LYS A 50 -16.13 -7.25 13.35
N PRO A 51 -15.22 -7.47 14.31
CA PRO A 51 -14.33 -6.42 14.78
C PRO A 51 -13.37 -5.98 13.66
N ILE A 52 -13.09 -4.69 13.60
CA ILE A 52 -12.25 -4.03 12.58
C ILE A 52 -10.96 -3.57 13.24
N ALA A 53 -9.82 -4.06 12.74
CA ALA A 53 -8.53 -3.60 13.21
C ALA A 53 -8.16 -2.27 12.52
N GLY A 54 -7.68 -1.32 13.32
CA GLY A 54 -7.21 -0.02 12.86
C GLY A 54 -5.85 0.32 13.47
N TYR A 55 -5.20 1.34 12.91
CA TYR A 55 -3.94 1.86 13.40
C TYR A 55 -4.01 3.38 13.46
N GLU A 56 -3.73 3.93 14.63
CA GLU A 56 -3.71 5.38 14.84
C GLU A 56 -2.30 5.91 14.60
N VAL A 57 -2.17 6.79 13.61
CA VAL A 57 -0.85 7.28 13.14
C VAL A 57 -0.20 8.22 14.16
N GLU A 58 -1.00 8.99 14.91
CA GLU A 58 -0.51 9.97 15.89
C GLU A 58 0.10 9.30 17.12
N THR A 59 -0.65 8.40 17.75
CA THR A 59 -0.22 7.67 18.95
C THR A 59 0.63 6.45 18.63
N LYS A 60 0.68 6.06 17.35
CA LYS A 60 1.35 4.84 16.84
C LYS A 60 0.83 3.56 17.48
N ARG A 61 -0.46 3.50 17.79
CA ARG A 61 -1.09 2.36 18.46
C ARG A 61 -2.06 1.66 17.53
N ALA A 62 -2.05 0.33 17.60
CA ALA A 62 -3.08 -0.48 16.98
C ALA A 62 -4.32 -0.52 17.88
N PHE A 63 -5.50 -0.60 17.26
CA PHE A 63 -6.75 -0.74 17.98
C PHE A 63 -7.69 -1.69 17.26
N LEU A 64 -8.68 -2.18 18.00
CA LEU A 64 -9.75 -3.01 17.49
C LEU A 64 -11.09 -2.33 17.80
N GLU A 65 -11.83 -1.98 16.76
CA GLU A 65 -13.17 -1.43 16.84
C GLU A 65 -14.18 -2.57 16.73
N TYR A 66 -15.02 -2.72 17.74
CA TYR A 66 -16.07 -3.73 17.79
C TYR A 66 -17.38 -3.20 17.22
N PRO A 67 -18.33 -4.09 16.84
CA PRO A 67 -19.62 -3.69 16.26
C PRO A 67 -20.52 -2.86 17.17
N ASP A 68 -20.25 -2.83 18.47
CA ASP A 68 -20.94 -2.01 19.47
C ASP A 68 -20.38 -0.58 19.55
N GLY A 69 -19.34 -0.26 18.78
CA GLY A 69 -18.62 1.01 18.81
C GLY A 69 -17.54 1.10 19.88
N SER A 70 -17.29 0.02 20.63
CA SER A 70 -16.18 0.00 21.58
C SER A 70 -14.84 -0.12 20.85
N ILE A 71 -13.86 0.68 21.29
CA ILE A 71 -12.49 0.65 20.74
C ILE A 71 -11.56 0.12 21.83
N LYS A 72 -10.82 -0.93 21.51
CA LYS A 72 -9.80 -1.49 22.38
C LYS A 72 -8.43 -1.28 21.77
N TYR A 73 -7.59 -0.47 22.43
CA TYR A 73 -6.19 -0.34 22.04
C TYR A 73 -5.42 -1.62 22.39
N VAL A 74 -4.54 -2.01 21.49
CA VAL A 74 -3.62 -3.13 21.67
C VAL A 74 -2.28 -2.53 22.07
N GLU A 75 -1.79 -2.90 23.25
CA GLU A 75 -0.43 -2.58 23.72
C GLU A 75 0.61 -3.53 23.13
#